data_AF-A0A818HZE3-F1
#
_entry.id   AF-A0A818HZE3-F1
#
_cell.length_a   1.000
_cell.length_b   1.000
_cell.length_c   1.000
_cell.angle_alpha   90.00
_cell.angle_beta   90.00
_cell.angle_gamma   90.00
#
_symmetry.space_group_name_H-M   'P 1'
#
loop_
_entity.id
_entity.type
_entity.pdbx_description
1 polymer ?
#
loop_
_entity_poly.entity_id
_entity_poly.type
_entity_poly.pdbx_seq_one_letter_code
_entity_poly.pdbx_strand_id
1 'polypeptide(L)'
;MELIKCFGFTKLKDHLTDPTLRNCFQGLFLLDNSENAQFCIKFFTSIGLGRITDELHEFIISNPTPSPPSFMSISDNIMKDFYDRHLRYEEDKRKKEKI
;
A
#
# COMPACT_ATOMS: atom_id res chain seq x y z
N MET A 1 1.46 -0.84 -11.97
CA MET A 1 0.72 0.38 -12.42
C MET A 1 -0.32 0.12 -13.53
N GLU A 2 -0.27 -1.00 -14.26
CA GLU A 2 -1.18 -1.25 -15.39
C GLU A 2 -2.59 -1.70 -14.98
N LEU A 3 -2.71 -2.51 -13.91
CA LEU A 3 -3.99 -3.01 -13.39
C LEU A 3 -4.89 -1.90 -12.83
N ILE A 4 -4.33 -0.94 -12.09
CA ILE A 4 -5.08 0.20 -11.54
C ILE A 4 -5.60 1.09 -12.66
N LYS A 5 -4.79 1.30 -13.70
CA LYS A 5 -5.17 2.10 -14.88
C LYS A 5 -6.29 1.44 -15.68
N CYS A 6 -6.33 0.11 -15.74
CA CYS A 6 -7.37 -0.62 -16.45
C CYS A 6 -8.69 -0.73 -15.68
N PHE A 7 -8.64 -0.98 -14.37
CA PHE A 7 -9.84 -1.34 -13.60
C PHE A 7 -10.32 -0.25 -12.64
N GLY A 8 -9.44 0.65 -12.21
CA GLY A 8 -9.70 1.59 -11.13
C GLY A 8 -9.65 0.93 -9.73
N PHE A 9 -9.56 1.76 -8.70
CA PHE A 9 -9.34 1.30 -7.32
C PHE A 9 -10.48 0.47 -6.74
N THR A 10 -11.73 0.80 -7.08
CA THR A 10 -12.91 0.12 -6.52
C THR A 10 -12.99 -1.33 -6.97
N LYS A 11 -12.93 -1.57 -8.29
CA LYS A 11 -12.94 -2.93 -8.85
C LYS A 11 -11.74 -3.74 -8.39
N LEU A 12 -10.56 -3.10 -8.28
CA LEU A 12 -9.38 -3.78 -7.77
C LEU A 12 -9.57 -4.22 -6.31
N LYS A 13 -10.15 -3.37 -5.46
CA LYS A 13 -10.47 -3.72 -4.07
C LYS A 13 -11.46 -4.89 -4.03
N ASP A 14 -12.52 -4.84 -4.83
CA ASP A 14 -13.53 -5.91 -4.90
C ASP A 14 -12.94 -7.26 -5.32
N HIS A 15 -12.02 -7.25 -6.30
CA HIS A 15 -11.33 -8.48 -6.71
C HIS A 15 -10.35 -9.00 -5.67
N LEU A 16 -9.71 -8.10 -4.91
CA LEU A 16 -8.75 -8.48 -3.86
C LEU A 16 -9.44 -9.00 -2.59
N THR A 17 -10.67 -8.57 -2.33
CA THR A 17 -11.48 -9.03 -1.19
C THR A 17 -12.41 -10.19 -1.55
N ASP A 18 -12.49 -10.56 -2.83
CA ASP A 18 -13.33 -11.67 -3.32
C ASP A 18 -12.97 -12.99 -2.61
N PRO A 19 -13.91 -13.62 -1.89
CA PRO A 19 -13.67 -14.87 -1.18
C PRO A 19 -13.28 -16.04 -2.09
N THR A 20 -13.68 -16.01 -3.37
CA THR A 20 -13.31 -17.05 -4.35
C THR A 20 -11.85 -16.95 -4.79
N LEU A 21 -11.27 -15.75 -4.76
CA LEU A 21 -9.89 -15.48 -5.15
C LEU A 21 -8.95 -15.37 -3.95
N ARG A 22 -9.47 -15.47 -2.72
CA ARG A 22 -8.71 -15.31 -1.48
C ARG A 22 -7.50 -16.23 -1.37
N ASN A 23 -7.61 -17.48 -1.81
CA ASN A 23 -6.49 -18.43 -1.85
C ASN A 23 -5.39 -18.00 -2.82
N CYS A 24 -5.72 -17.30 -3.91
CA CYS A 24 -4.75 -16.75 -4.85
C CYS A 24 -3.98 -15.55 -4.26
N PHE A 25 -4.61 -14.83 -3.33
CA PHE A 25 -4.04 -13.64 -2.68
C PHE A 25 -3.55 -13.89 -1.25
N GLN A 26 -3.49 -15.15 -0.82
CA GLN A 26 -3.11 -15.54 0.54
C GLN A 26 -1.67 -15.11 0.91
N GLY A 27 -0.79 -14.88 -0.08
CA GLY A 27 0.55 -14.31 0.12
C GLY A 27 0.68 -12.81 -0.20
N LEU A 28 -0.40 -12.16 -0.63
CA LEU A 28 -0.41 -10.75 -1.01
C LEU A 28 -0.68 -9.83 0.18
N PHE A 29 -1.57 -10.28 1.08
CA PHE A 29 -1.87 -9.61 2.35
C PHE A 29 -1.38 -10.48 3.49
N LEU A 30 -0.20 -10.15 4.01
CA LEU A 30 0.38 -10.81 5.15
C LEU A 30 -0.30 -10.28 6.43
N LEU A 31 -1.45 -10.86 6.77
CA LEU A 31 -2.27 -10.51 7.95
C LEU A 31 -1.92 -11.33 9.20
N ASP A 32 -0.86 -12.15 9.13
CA ASP A 32 -0.52 -13.11 10.18
C ASP A 32 -0.03 -12.44 11.47
N ASN A 33 0.64 -11.29 11.34
CA ASN A 33 1.11 -10.49 12.47
C ASN A 33 1.04 -9.01 12.11
N SER A 34 1.10 -8.15 13.12
CA SER A 34 0.98 -6.70 12.95
C SER A 34 2.21 -6.05 12.31
N GLU A 35 3.39 -6.68 12.32
CA GLU A 35 4.58 -6.21 11.58
C GLU A 35 4.42 -6.39 10.06
N ASN A 36 3.91 -7.55 9.66
CA ASN A 36 3.59 -7.93 8.30
C ASN A 36 2.45 -7.05 7.76
N ALA A 37 1.44 -6.76 8.57
CA ALA A 37 0.39 -5.82 8.22
C ALA A 37 0.95 -4.40 8.00
N GLN A 38 1.88 -3.93 8.85
CA GLN A 38 2.57 -2.66 8.65
C GLN A 38 3.41 -2.67 7.37
N PHE A 39 4.10 -3.77 7.06
CA PHE A 39 4.83 -3.93 5.80
C PHE A 39 3.91 -3.89 4.58
N CYS A 40 2.78 -4.61 4.62
CA CYS A 40 1.77 -4.56 3.56
C CYS A 40 1.26 -3.14 3.34
N ILE A 41 0.92 -2.42 4.41
CA ILE A 41 0.52 -1.00 4.31
C ILE A 41 1.61 -0.19 3.64
N LYS A 42 2.87 -0.27 4.12
CA LYS A 42 4.00 0.47 3.53
C LYS A 42 4.21 0.13 2.06
N PHE A 43 4.11 -1.15 1.71
CA PHE A 43 4.24 -1.62 0.34
C PHE A 43 3.13 -1.10 -0.57
N PHE A 44 1.87 -1.25 -0.19
CA PHE A 44 0.75 -0.79 -1.02
C PHE A 44 0.69 0.72 -1.10
N THR A 45 0.93 1.42 0.00
CA THR A 45 1.01 2.88 -0.03
C THR A 45 2.17 3.33 -0.94
N SER A 46 3.33 2.64 -0.93
CA SER A 46 4.48 2.99 -1.78
C SER A 46 4.19 2.92 -3.27
N ILE A 47 3.41 1.94 -3.70
CA ILE A 47 3.04 1.74 -5.10
C ILE A 47 1.79 2.54 -5.49
N GLY A 48 1.32 3.46 -4.63
CA GLY A 48 0.15 4.29 -4.88
C GLY A 48 -1.19 3.56 -4.65
N LEU A 49 -1.17 2.41 -3.99
CA LEU A 49 -2.33 1.57 -3.68
C LEU A 49 -2.91 1.74 -2.26
N GLY A 50 -2.54 2.80 -1.54
CA GLY A 50 -2.94 2.96 -0.12
C GLY A 50 -4.44 2.87 0.18
N ARG A 51 -5.32 3.20 -0.77
CA ARG A 51 -6.79 3.11 -0.58
C ARG A 51 -7.34 1.67 -0.47
N ILE A 52 -6.53 0.66 -0.77
CA ILE A 52 -6.95 -0.74 -0.61
C ILE A 52 -6.55 -1.31 0.75
N THR A 53 -5.77 -0.58 1.55
CA THR A 53 -5.22 -1.06 2.82
C THR A 53 -5.96 -0.59 4.05
N ASP A 54 -7.17 -0.03 3.91
CA ASP A 54 -7.98 0.46 5.05
C ASP A 54 -8.22 -0.64 6.10
N GLU A 55 -8.52 -1.88 5.67
CA GLU A 55 -8.75 -3.03 6.56
C GLU A 55 -7.48 -3.43 7.35
N LEU A 56 -6.29 -3.22 6.76
CA LEU A 56 -5.01 -3.45 7.45
C LEU A 56 -4.76 -2.40 8.54
N HIS A 57 -5.19 -1.15 8.31
CA HIS A 57 -5.09 -0.09 9.32
C HIS A 57 -5.96 -0.40 10.54
N GLU A 58 -7.20 -0.84 10.31
CA GLU A 58 -8.10 -1.29 11.37
C GLU A 58 -7.52 -2.49 12.15
N PHE A 59 -6.91 -3.45 11.43
CA PHE A 59 -6.26 -4.60 12.04
C PHE A 59 -5.11 -4.20 12.99
N ILE A 60 -4.26 -3.24 12.61
CA ILE A 60 -3.15 -2.77 13.45
C ILE A 60 -3.64 -1.98 14.66
N ILE A 61 -4.69 -1.16 14.49
CA ILE A 61 -5.30 -0.43 15.61
C ILE A 61 -5.84 -1.41 16.66
N SER A 62 -6.41 -2.53 16.22
CA SER A 62 -6.88 -3.60 17.11
C SER A 62 -5.75 -4.41 17.75
N ASN A 63 -4.59 -4.51 17.07
CA ASN A 63 -3.42 -5.29 17.49
C ASN A 63 -2.16 -4.41 17.60
N PRO A 64 -2.05 -3.55 18.63
CA PRO A 64 -0.94 -2.62 18.75
C PRO A 64 0.39 -3.34 18.98
N THR A 65 1.38 -3.05 18.14
CA THR A 65 2.76 -3.53 18.34
C THR A 65 3.53 -2.64 19.29
N PRO A 66 4.43 -3.20 20.13
CA PRO A 66 5.46 -2.41 20.79
C PRO A 66 6.35 -1.72 19.74
N SER A 67 6.91 -0.57 20.13
CA SER A 67 7.62 0.39 19.27
C SER A 67 8.50 -0.24 18.18
N PRO A 68 8.48 0.28 16.94
CA PRO A 68 9.14 -0.36 15.81
C PRO A 68 10.67 -0.45 16.00
N PRO A 69 11.29 -1.59 15.62
CA PRO A 69 12.73 -1.78 15.71
C PRO A 69 13.50 -0.81 14.81
N SER A 70 14.71 -0.42 15.21
CA SER A 70 15.55 0.60 14.55
C SER A 70 15.71 0.42 13.03
N PHE A 71 15.72 -0.82 12.52
CA PHE A 71 15.75 -1.11 11.07
C PHE A 71 14.57 -0.51 10.30
N MET A 72 13.40 -0.39 10.94
CA MET A 72 12.20 0.22 10.36
C MET A 72 12.45 1.69 9.99
N SER A 73 13.29 2.41 10.75
CA SER A 73 13.63 3.82 10.49
C SER A 73 14.45 4.03 9.20
N ILE A 74 15.32 3.07 8.86
CA ILE A 74 16.10 3.10 7.62
C ILE A 74 15.16 2.90 6.42
N SER A 75 14.25 1.94 6.53
CA SER A 75 13.22 1.73 5.52
C SER A 75 12.31 2.95 5.36
N ASP A 76 11.95 3.64 6.44
CA ASP A 76 11.10 4.83 6.39
C ASP A 76 11.77 5.98 5.63
N ASN A 77 13.08 6.17 5.77
CA ASN A 77 13.83 7.17 5.00
C ASN A 77 13.89 6.85 3.50
N ILE A 78 14.22 5.60 3.15
CA ILE A 78 14.22 5.14 1.74
C ILE A 78 12.82 5.26 1.14
N MET A 79 11.81 4.91 1.93
CA MET A 79 10.42 4.97 1.51
C MET A 79 9.97 6.42 1.30
N LYS A 80 10.30 7.31 2.24
CA LYS A 80 10.02 8.75 2.12
C LYS A 80 10.64 9.34 0.86
N ASP A 81 11.89 9.00 0.55
CA ASP A 81 12.56 9.47 -0.67
C ASP A 81 11.87 8.97 -1.95
N PHE A 82 11.41 7.72 -1.95
CA PHE A 82 10.65 7.16 -3.06
C PHE A 82 9.28 7.84 -3.23
N TYR A 83 8.57 8.12 -2.13
CA TYR A 83 7.32 8.88 -2.14
C TYR A 83 7.50 10.28 -2.70
N ASP A 84 8.48 11.01 -2.17
CA ASP A 84 8.77 12.38 -2.59
C ASP A 84 9.12 12.40 -4.09
N ARG A 85 9.82 11.37 -4.59
CA ARG A 85 10.13 11.21 -6.02
C ARG A 85 8.88 10.92 -6.86
N HIS A 86 7.96 10.10 -6.38
CA HIS A 86 6.74 9.75 -7.10
C HIS A 86 5.73 10.91 -7.16
N LEU A 87 5.53 11.62 -6.04
CA LEU A 87 4.69 12.83 -5.99
C LEU A 87 5.16 13.89 -6.98
N ARG A 88 6.48 14.13 -7.04
CA ARG A 88 7.07 15.03 -8.05
C ARG A 88 6.75 14.59 -9.49
N TYR A 89 6.83 13.29 -9.77
CA TYR A 89 6.49 12.76 -11.09
C TYR A 89 5.02 13.01 -11.47
N GLU A 90 4.08 12.77 -10.55
CA GLU A 90 2.65 13.00 -10.80
C GLU A 90 2.30 14.50 -10.92
N GLU A 91 2.97 15.37 -10.16
CA GLU A 91 2.84 16.83 -10.31
C GLU A 91 3.33 17.31 -11.68
N ASP A 92 4.49 16.83 -12.12
CA ASP A 92 5.07 17.19 -13.41
C ASP A 92 4.22 16.67 -14.57
N LYS A 93 3.61 15.49 -14.42
CA LYS A 93 2.66 14.95 -15.39
C LYS A 93 1.38 15.80 -15.48
N ARG A 94 0.81 16.18 -14.33
CA ARG A 94 -0.37 17.09 -14.28
C ARG A 94 -0.10 18.47 -14.88
N LYS A 95 1.14 18.97 -14.78
CA LYS A 95 1.56 20.23 -15.42
C LYS A 95 1.65 20.10 -16.94
N LYS A 96 2.13 18.96 -17.44
CA LYS A 96 2.24 18.68 -18.89
C LYS A 96 0.89 18.46 -19.58
N GLU A 97 -0.10 17.91 -18.88
CA GLU A 97 -1.46 17.71 -19.42
C GLU A 97 -2.31 18.99 -19.47
N LYS A 98 -1.80 20.13 -18.96
CA LYS A 98 -2.49 21.43 -18.95
C LYS A 98 -1.99 22.43 -20.00
N ILE A 99 -1.14 22.00 -20.94
CA ILE A 99 -0.64 22.80 -22.07
C ILE A 99 -1.17 22.18 -23.36
#